data_AF-A0A1G4U4V1-F1
#
_entry.id   AF-A0A1G4U4V1-F1
#
_cell.length_a   1.000
_cell.length_b   1.000
_cell.length_c   1.000
_cell.angle_alpha   90.00
_cell.angle_beta   90.00
_cell.angle_gamma   90.00
#
_symmetry.space_group_name_H-M   'P 1'
#
loop_
_entity.id
_entity.type
_entity.pdbx_description
1 polymer ?
#
loop_
_entity_poly.entity_id
_entity_poly.type
_entity_poly.pdbx_seq_one_letter_code
_entity_poly.pdbx_strand_id
1 'polypeptide(L)'
;MEWKQERFFVKRNEQGMAVQVEEKRPIGFIDNEPQSIDEFVQAAHDNAIDKGWYEEPRTFGEVIALMHSELSEALEEHRDGRGFREIYYEGEKPCGIPVELADTVIRIFDTCGYLGIDLEAAIREKMTYNATRPQRHGGKKL
;
A
#
# COMPACT_ATOMS: atom_id res chain seq x y z
N MET A 1 -1.37 2.02 29.96
CA MET A 1 -0.57 2.59 28.86
C MET A 1 -1.18 2.10 27.56
N GLU A 2 -1.46 2.87 26.52
CA GLU A 2 -1.60 4.31 26.29
C GLU A 2 -1.83 4.39 24.75
N TRP A 3 -2.82 5.17 24.31
CA TRP A 3 -3.04 5.73 22.96
C TRP A 3 -3.08 4.81 21.72
N LYS A 4 -4.30 4.48 21.23
CA LYS A 4 -4.51 4.33 19.77
C LYS A 4 -4.84 5.71 19.23
N GLN A 5 -4.06 6.21 18.27
CA GLN A 5 -4.18 7.57 17.75
C GLN A 5 -5.61 7.87 17.26
N GLU A 6 -6.24 8.86 17.89
CA GLU A 6 -7.50 9.46 17.47
C GLU A 6 -7.16 10.62 16.50
N ARG A 7 -7.66 10.59 15.26
CA ARG A 7 -7.62 11.77 14.38
C ARG A 7 -8.91 12.57 14.54
N PHE A 8 -8.76 13.78 15.08
CA PHE A 8 -9.85 14.74 15.26
C PHE A 8 -9.99 15.60 14.00
N PHE A 9 -11.22 15.72 13.48
CA PHE A 9 -11.54 16.67 12.42
C PHE A 9 -12.51 17.73 12.93
N VAL A 10 -12.17 19.00 12.69
CA VAL A 10 -13.02 20.15 13.03
C VAL A 10 -13.87 20.50 11.82
N LYS A 11 -15.19 20.30 11.90
CA LYS A 11 -16.12 20.88 10.91
C LYS A 11 -16.47 22.32 11.30
N ARG A 12 -16.59 23.18 10.29
CA ARG A 12 -17.05 24.57 10.42
C ARG A 12 -18.53 24.66 10.04
N ASN A 13 -19.32 25.42 10.81
CA ASN A 13 -20.73 25.68 10.45
C ASN A 13 -20.84 26.69 9.29
N GLU A 14 -22.07 27.01 8.88
CA GLU A 14 -22.37 27.98 7.81
C GLU A 14 -21.84 29.41 8.08
N GLN A 15 -21.43 29.72 9.32
CA GLN A 15 -20.75 30.96 9.70
C GLN A 15 -19.22 30.81 9.87
N GLY A 16 -18.64 29.66 9.51
CA GLY A 16 -17.19 29.42 9.54
C GLY A 16 -16.61 29.11 10.92
N MET A 17 -17.44 28.91 11.95
CA MET A 17 -17.01 28.60 13.32
C MET A 17 -16.85 27.10 13.53
N ALA A 18 -15.76 26.71 14.20
CA ALA A 18 -15.49 25.34 14.62
C ALA A 18 -16.59 24.85 15.59
N VAL A 19 -17.24 23.72 15.26
CA VAL A 19 -18.20 23.06 16.15
C VAL A 19 -17.67 21.68 16.49
N GLN A 20 -17.59 21.34 17.77
CA GLN A 20 -17.28 19.97 18.19
C GLN A 20 -18.51 19.11 17.94
N VAL A 21 -18.40 18.14 17.03
CA VAL A 21 -19.41 17.10 16.85
C VAL A 21 -18.68 15.77 16.95
N GLU A 22 -18.88 15.07 18.07
CA GLU A 22 -18.38 13.72 18.29
C GLU A 22 -19.22 12.73 17.50
N GLU A 23 -18.86 12.46 16.25
CA GLU A 23 -19.49 11.39 15.49
C GLU A 23 -18.56 10.17 15.43
N LYS A 24 -18.85 9.18 16.27
CA LYS A 24 -18.22 7.85 16.22
C LYS A 24 -18.71 7.16 14.96
N ARG A 25 -17.82 6.92 13.99
CA ARG A 25 -18.18 6.16 12.77
C ARG A 25 -17.88 4.66 12.95
N PRO A 26 -18.77 3.76 12.49
CA PRO A 26 -18.53 2.32 12.56
C PRO A 26 -17.34 1.89 11.70
N ILE A 27 -16.61 0.88 12.16
CA ILE A 27 -15.56 0.20 11.40
C ILE A 27 -16.26 -0.48 10.20
N GLY A 28 -15.98 -0.02 8.98
CA GLY A 28 -16.56 -0.57 7.75
C GLY A 28 -16.91 0.43 6.65
N PHE A 29 -16.82 1.74 6.91
CA PHE A 29 -16.95 2.76 5.87
C PHE A 29 -15.56 3.10 5.31
N ILE A 30 -15.23 2.57 4.14
CA ILE A 30 -14.16 3.14 3.31
C ILE A 30 -14.74 4.43 2.74
N ASP A 31 -14.35 5.59 3.28
CA ASP A 31 -14.70 6.87 2.69
C ASP A 31 -14.16 6.88 1.25
N ASN A 32 -14.98 7.22 0.25
CA ASN A 32 -14.61 7.30 -1.18
C ASN A 32 -13.62 8.45 -1.50
N GLU A 33 -12.87 8.91 -0.51
CA GLU A 33 -11.79 9.88 -0.71
C GLU A 33 -10.56 9.14 -1.24
N PRO A 34 -9.89 9.68 -2.27
CA PRO A 34 -8.68 9.06 -2.79
C PRO A 34 -7.60 9.05 -1.70
N GLN A 35 -7.13 7.86 -1.35
CA GLN A 35 -6.06 7.69 -0.36
C GLN A 35 -4.71 8.05 -0.97
N SER A 36 -3.82 8.64 -0.16
CA SER A 36 -2.44 8.89 -0.55
C SER A 36 -1.57 7.62 -0.47
N ILE A 37 -0.37 7.65 -1.04
CA ILE A 37 0.57 6.52 -0.92
C ILE A 37 0.99 6.36 0.55
N ASP A 38 1.22 7.47 1.24
CA ASP A 38 1.55 7.44 2.67
C ASP A 38 0.43 6.81 3.53
N GLU A 39 -0.84 7.03 3.18
CA GLU A 39 -1.97 6.40 3.88
C GLU A 39 -2.00 4.89 3.64
N PHE A 40 -1.66 4.41 2.44
CA PHE A 40 -1.52 2.98 2.18
C PHE A 40 -0.29 2.37 2.87
N VAL A 41 0.83 3.09 2.93
CA VAL A 41 2.03 2.70 3.69
C VAL A 41 1.67 2.50 5.16
N GLN A 42 1.00 3.47 5.77
CA GLN A 42 0.58 3.38 7.16
C GLN A 42 -0.39 2.21 7.39
N ALA A 43 -1.41 2.06 6.54
CA ALA A 43 -2.39 0.99 6.68
C ALA A 43 -1.78 -0.41 6.54
N ALA A 44 -0.87 -0.62 5.59
CA ALA A 44 -0.17 -1.89 5.41
C ALA A 44 0.70 -2.22 6.63
N HIS A 45 1.46 -1.24 7.12
CA HIS A 45 2.35 -1.42 8.26
C HIS A 45 1.59 -1.66 9.57
N ASP A 46 0.53 -0.90 9.84
CA ASP A 46 -0.32 -1.09 11.02
C ASP A 46 -0.94 -2.48 11.04
N ASN A 47 -1.46 -2.94 9.90
CA ASN A 47 -1.98 -4.30 9.78
C ASN A 47 -0.88 -5.34 10.01
N ALA A 48 0.35 -5.13 9.53
CA ALA A 48 1.44 -6.06 9.75
C ALA A 48 1.85 -6.16 11.24
N ILE A 49 1.87 -5.02 11.95
CA ILE A 49 2.06 -4.97 13.41
C ILE A 49 0.94 -5.73 14.12
N ASP A 50 -0.33 -5.45 13.79
CA ASP A 50 -1.50 -6.08 14.43
C ASP A 50 -1.54 -7.61 14.21
N LYS A 51 -0.87 -8.11 13.17
CA LYS A 51 -0.73 -9.55 12.88
C LYS A 51 0.53 -10.19 13.50
N GLY A 52 1.34 -9.44 14.25
CA GLY A 52 2.52 -9.94 14.95
C GLY A 52 3.74 -10.17 14.05
N TRP A 53 3.75 -9.63 12.82
CA TRP A 53 4.84 -9.87 11.85
C TRP A 53 6.20 -9.23 12.22
N TYR A 54 6.22 -8.45 13.29
CA TYR A 54 7.40 -7.78 13.84
C TYR A 54 7.73 -8.23 15.27
N GLU A 55 7.10 -9.30 15.78
CA GLU A 55 7.47 -9.91 17.06
C GLU A 55 8.86 -10.57 16.99
N GLU A 56 9.23 -11.09 15.81
CA GLU A 56 10.56 -11.60 15.51
C GLU A 56 11.25 -10.76 14.42
N PRO A 57 12.56 -10.48 14.55
CA PRO A 57 13.27 -9.69 13.56
C PRO A 57 13.48 -10.49 12.26
N ARG A 58 13.11 -9.89 11.13
CA ARG A 58 13.47 -10.34 9.78
C ARG A 58 14.62 -9.50 9.24
N THR A 59 15.53 -10.14 8.52
CA THR A 59 16.57 -9.46 7.75
C THR A 59 15.98 -8.78 6.52
N PHE A 60 16.66 -7.75 6.02
CA PHE A 60 16.25 -7.09 4.78
C PHE A 60 16.22 -8.07 3.59
N GLY A 61 17.13 -9.05 3.55
CA GLY A 61 17.15 -10.07 2.50
C GLY A 61 15.91 -10.95 2.49
N GLU A 62 15.41 -11.35 3.67
CA GLU A 62 14.16 -12.13 3.79
C GLU A 62 12.95 -11.32 3.35
N VAL A 63 12.90 -10.04 3.72
CA VAL A 63 11.82 -9.13 3.29
C VAL A 63 11.80 -8.98 1.76
N ILE A 64 12.97 -8.81 1.13
CA ILE A 64 13.08 -8.78 -0.34
C ILE A 64 12.64 -10.11 -0.97
N ALA A 65 12.99 -11.25 -0.38
CA ALA A 65 12.57 -12.56 -0.87
C ALA A 65 11.04 -12.74 -0.83
N LEU A 66 10.38 -12.23 0.21
CA LEU A 66 8.92 -12.22 0.31
C LEU A 66 8.25 -11.32 -0.76
N MET A 67 8.86 -10.18 -1.12
CA MET A 67 8.34 -9.39 -2.25
C MET A 67 8.50 -10.14 -3.57
N HIS A 68 9.59 -10.88 -3.72
CA HIS A 68 9.84 -11.70 -4.90
C HIS A 68 8.85 -12.86 -5.04
N SER A 69 8.39 -13.46 -3.94
CA SER A 69 7.40 -14.55 -4.01
C SER A 69 6.08 -14.07 -4.63
N GLU A 70 5.60 -12.88 -4.30
CA GLU A 70 4.36 -12.35 -4.89
C GLU A 70 4.47 -12.09 -6.40
N LEU A 71 5.65 -11.63 -6.85
CA LEU A 71 5.93 -11.52 -8.28
C LEU A 71 5.97 -12.90 -8.96
N SER A 72 6.41 -13.94 -8.25
CA SER A 72 6.35 -15.32 -8.72
C SER A 72 4.91 -15.83 -8.79
N GLU A 73 4.04 -15.52 -7.82
CA GLU A 73 2.61 -15.86 -7.86
C GLU A 73 1.90 -15.19 -9.06
N ALA A 74 2.20 -13.90 -9.32
CA ALA A 74 1.70 -13.22 -10.52
C ALA A 74 2.12 -13.90 -11.84
N LEU A 75 3.34 -14.47 -11.88
CA LEU A 75 3.84 -15.23 -13.03
C LEU A 75 3.18 -16.60 -13.15
N GLU A 76 2.85 -17.24 -12.03
CA GLU A 76 2.12 -18.51 -11.98
C GLU A 76 0.69 -18.34 -12.52
N GLU A 77 -0.03 -17.31 -12.08
CA GLU A 77 -1.34 -16.94 -12.62
C GLU A 77 -1.31 -16.77 -14.14
N HIS A 78 -0.29 -16.08 -14.67
CA HIS A 78 -0.10 -15.96 -16.12
C HIS A 78 0.17 -17.30 -16.80
N ARG A 79 0.96 -18.20 -16.19
CA ARG A 79 1.24 -19.55 -16.74
C ARG A 79 -0.01 -20.41 -16.78
N ASP A 80 -0.91 -20.22 -15.84
CA ASP A 80 -2.21 -20.89 -15.77
C ASP A 80 -3.24 -20.31 -16.75
N GLY A 81 -2.85 -19.31 -17.56
CA GLY A 81 -3.67 -18.75 -18.63
C GLY A 81 -4.69 -17.71 -18.16
N ARG A 82 -4.51 -17.18 -16.94
CA ARG A 82 -5.41 -16.17 -16.36
C ARG A 82 -5.26 -14.83 -17.05
N GLY A 83 -6.37 -14.08 -17.12
CA GLY A 83 -6.38 -12.79 -17.78
C GLY A 83 -5.62 -11.72 -16.99
N PHE A 84 -4.88 -10.83 -17.66
CA PHE A 84 -4.17 -9.70 -17.03
C PHE A 84 -5.04 -8.72 -16.24
N ARG A 85 -6.36 -8.78 -16.41
CA ARG A 85 -7.35 -7.94 -15.73
C ARG A 85 -8.36 -8.77 -14.91
N GLU A 86 -8.18 -10.09 -14.91
CA GLU A 86 -9.06 -11.01 -14.20
C GLU A 86 -8.76 -10.91 -12.70
N ILE A 87 -9.81 -10.70 -11.92
CA ILE A 87 -9.80 -10.93 -10.48
C ILE A 87 -10.87 -11.98 -10.24
N TYR A 88 -10.50 -13.06 -9.59
CA TYR A 88 -11.40 -14.14 -9.19
C TYR A 88 -11.27 -14.39 -7.69
N TYR A 89 -12.08 -15.28 -7.15
CA TYR A 89 -12.09 -15.58 -5.73
C TYR A 89 -11.98 -17.08 -5.47
N GLU A 90 -11.07 -17.45 -4.57
CA GLU A 90 -11.03 -18.76 -3.94
C GLU A 90 -11.69 -18.68 -2.56
N GLY A 91 -12.98 -18.99 -2.51
CA GLY A 91 -13.80 -18.67 -1.35
C GLY A 91 -13.92 -17.16 -1.18
N GLU A 92 -13.38 -16.63 -0.08
CA GLU A 92 -13.35 -15.18 0.20
C GLU A 92 -12.01 -14.51 -0.17
N LYS A 93 -10.98 -15.29 -0.56
CA LYS A 93 -9.68 -14.75 -0.95
C LYS A 93 -9.74 -14.23 -2.40
N PRO A 94 -9.46 -12.93 -2.66
CA PRO A 94 -9.25 -12.46 -4.02
C PRO A 94 -7.94 -13.02 -4.57
N CYS A 95 -7.94 -13.40 -5.85
CA CYS A 95 -6.80 -13.98 -6.57
C CYS A 95 -6.69 -13.38 -7.98
N GLY A 96 -5.54 -13.60 -8.62
CA GLY A 96 -5.28 -13.21 -10.00
C GLY A 96 -4.08 -12.27 -10.14
N ILE A 97 -3.56 -12.14 -11.36
CA ILE A 97 -2.39 -11.28 -11.67
C ILE A 97 -2.50 -9.88 -11.04
N PRO A 98 -3.64 -9.15 -11.12
CA PRO A 98 -3.77 -7.84 -10.48
C PRO A 98 -3.63 -7.89 -8.95
N VAL A 99 -4.08 -8.97 -8.33
CA VAL A 99 -4.05 -9.14 -6.87
C VAL A 99 -2.63 -9.42 -6.39
N GLU A 100 -1.89 -10.31 -7.05
CA GLU A 100 -0.51 -10.62 -6.65
C GLU A 100 0.46 -9.45 -6.89
N LEU A 101 0.21 -8.65 -7.93
CA LEU A 101 0.90 -7.38 -8.12
C LEU A 101 0.55 -6.37 -7.02
N ALA A 102 -0.70 -6.35 -6.55
CA ALA A 102 -1.09 -5.52 -5.42
C ALA A 102 -0.45 -6.01 -4.11
N ASP A 103 -0.36 -7.33 -3.88
CA ASP A 103 0.30 -7.88 -2.69
C ASP A 103 1.79 -7.52 -2.66
N THR A 104 2.46 -7.60 -3.82
CA THR A 104 3.84 -7.11 -3.97
C THR A 104 3.98 -5.65 -3.49
N VAL A 105 3.05 -4.78 -3.91
CA VAL A 105 3.04 -3.36 -3.53
C VAL A 105 2.74 -3.19 -2.03
N ILE A 106 1.81 -3.96 -1.47
CA ILE A 106 1.49 -3.94 -0.03
C ILE A 106 2.70 -4.36 0.81
N ARG A 107 3.50 -5.34 0.37
CA ARG A 107 4.75 -5.71 1.05
C ARG A 107 5.78 -4.59 1.01
N ILE A 108 5.89 -3.87 -0.10
CA ILE A 108 6.73 -2.67 -0.21
C ILE A 108 6.24 -1.60 0.75
N PHE A 109 4.92 -1.36 0.80
CA PHE A 109 4.29 -0.41 1.71
C PHE A 109 4.59 -0.71 3.18
N ASP A 110 4.35 -1.94 3.63
CA ASP A 110 4.69 -2.38 4.99
C ASP A 110 6.18 -2.16 5.29
N THR A 111 7.07 -2.59 4.39
CA THR A 111 8.52 -2.42 4.56
C THR A 111 8.93 -0.96 4.65
N CYS A 112 8.32 -0.08 3.84
CA CYS A 112 8.56 1.36 3.91
C CYS A 112 8.07 1.94 5.23
N GLY A 113 6.90 1.53 5.73
CA GLY A 113 6.38 1.94 7.03
C GLY A 113 7.32 1.53 8.16
N TYR A 114 7.78 0.28 8.16
CA TYR A 114 8.73 -0.24 9.15
C TYR A 114 10.07 0.50 9.15
N LEU A 115 10.60 0.81 7.96
CA LEU A 115 11.90 1.48 7.82
C LEU A 115 11.82 3.02 7.90
N GLY A 116 10.62 3.60 8.01
CA GLY A 116 10.41 5.05 7.97
C GLY A 116 10.77 5.68 6.62
N ILE A 117 10.58 4.96 5.52
CA ILE A 117 10.84 5.45 4.16
C ILE A 117 9.62 6.23 3.67
N ASP A 118 9.83 7.51 3.34
CA ASP A 118 8.86 8.34 2.63
C ASP A 118 8.78 7.91 1.16
N LEU A 119 7.95 6.91 0.90
CA LEU A 119 7.78 6.30 -0.41
C LEU A 119 7.10 7.28 -1.39
N GLU A 120 6.14 8.07 -0.92
CA GLU A 120 5.43 9.03 -1.75
C GLU A 120 6.38 10.11 -2.29
N ALA A 121 7.23 10.70 -1.43
CA ALA A 121 8.25 11.65 -1.86
C ALA A 121 9.27 11.01 -2.79
N ALA A 122 9.72 9.78 -2.50
CA ALA A 122 10.65 9.05 -3.36
C ALA A 122 10.08 8.80 -4.76
N ILE A 123 8.79 8.44 -4.86
CA ILE A 123 8.09 8.27 -6.13
C ILE A 123 8.00 9.61 -6.87
N ARG A 124 7.58 10.68 -6.20
CA ARG A 124 7.47 12.03 -6.82
C ARG A 124 8.81 12.50 -7.38
N GLU A 125 9.88 12.35 -6.61
CA GLU A 125 11.25 12.69 -7.02
C GLU A 125 11.67 11.84 -8.23
N LYS A 126 11.48 10.52 -8.16
CA LYS A 126 11.86 9.59 -9.24
C LYS A 126 11.09 9.84 -10.53
N MET A 127 9.79 10.12 -10.44
CA MET A 127 8.93 10.42 -11.59
C MET A 127 9.31 11.75 -12.22
N THR A 128 9.55 12.79 -11.42
CA THR A 128 10.06 14.09 -11.89
C THR A 128 11.36 13.90 -12.68
N TYR A 129 12.32 13.17 -12.12
CA TYR A 129 13.56 12.85 -12.81
C TYR A 129 13.33 12.01 -14.08
N ASN A 130 12.47 10.98 -14.04
CA ASN A 130 12.19 10.14 -15.21
C ASN A 130 11.59 10.93 -16.38
N ALA A 131 10.77 11.95 -16.11
CA ALA A 131 10.22 12.83 -17.12
C ALA A 131 11.30 13.65 -17.86
N THR A 132 12.48 13.86 -17.25
CA THR A 132 13.62 14.53 -17.89
C THR A 132 14.44 13.61 -18.79
N ARG A 133 14.23 12.29 -18.76
CA ARG A 133 15.03 11.33 -19.53
C ARG A 133 14.69 11.40 -21.02
N PRO A 134 15.69 11.32 -21.92
CA PRO A 134 15.43 11.17 -23.34
C PRO A 134 14.77 9.83 -23.63
N GLN A 135 14.03 9.77 -24.74
CA GLN A 135 13.35 8.56 -25.19
C GLN A 135 14.33 7.38 -25.29
N ARG A 136 14.04 6.27 -24.60
CA ARG A 136 14.86 5.04 -24.56
C ARG A 136 16.31 5.27 -24.09
N HIS A 137 16.51 6.08 -23.06
CA HIS A 137 17.78 6.09 -22.32
C HIS A 137 18.14 4.65 -21.88
N GLY A 138 19.31 4.18 -22.31
CA GLY A 138 19.92 2.94 -21.83
C GLY A 138 20.08 1.83 -22.88
N GLY A 139 19.54 2.00 -24.09
CA GLY A 139 19.85 1.12 -25.24
C GLY A 139 19.57 -0.37 -25.04
N LYS A 140 18.84 -0.76 -23.99
CA LYS A 140 18.53 -2.16 -23.71
C LYS A 140 17.58 -2.66 -24.80
N LYS A 141 18.07 -3.56 -25.64
CA LYS A 141 17.23 -4.34 -26.54
C LYS A 141 16.28 -5.17 -25.67
N LEU A 142 14.99 -5.09 -25.98
CA LEU A 142 13.98 -6.01 -25.46
C LEU A 142 14.32 -7.42 -25.89
#